data_AF-A0AAV5T5F9-F1
#
_entry.id   AF-A0AAV5T5F9-F1
#
_cell.length_a   1.000
_cell.length_b   1.000
_cell.length_c   1.000
_cell.angle_alpha   90.00
_cell.angle_beta   90.00
_cell.angle_gamma   90.00
#
_symmetry.space_group_name_H-M   'P 1'
#
loop_
_entity.id
_entity.type
_entity.pdbx_description
1 polymer ?
#
loop_
_entity_poly.entity_id
_entity_poly.type
_entity_poly.pdbx_seq_one_letter_code
_entity_poly.pdbx_strand_id
1 'polypeptide(L)'
;MTAALKKTIKCLICGAPVNHSHLGIDSCRACAVFYKRTVDQKHQLVCKSGTNDCRKKGTIISCRKCRFDRFKSIYDRACASERIEPIQDDDVLSDSEQCPDDPTKAVDEPSPTFIDHNNYFDCVPSSSSTPIIDRMKQAYSALCIARKASEMSSLNDTVLHDQKKNGRYGSHSI
;
A
#
# COMPACT_ATOMS: atom_id res chain seq x y z
N MET A 1 6.27 -39.96 -0.31
CA MET A 1 6.52 -38.57 0.10
C MET A 1 7.27 -37.88 -1.04
N THR A 2 6.61 -37.06 -1.85
CA THR A 2 7.23 -36.35 -2.98
C THR A 2 7.82 -35.03 -2.50
N ALA A 3 9.15 -34.93 -2.44
CA ALA A 3 9.83 -33.68 -2.15
C ALA A 3 9.65 -32.73 -3.35
N ALA A 4 8.86 -31.67 -3.20
CA ALA A 4 8.70 -30.66 -4.24
C ALA A 4 10.04 -29.97 -4.52
N LEU A 5 10.50 -30.03 -5.78
CA LEU A 5 11.79 -29.48 -6.19
C LEU A 5 11.77 -27.95 -6.08
N LYS A 6 12.31 -27.43 -4.98
CA LYS A 6 12.24 -26.00 -4.63
C LYS A 6 13.21 -25.18 -5.50
N LYS A 7 12.74 -24.67 -6.64
CA LYS A 7 13.51 -23.84 -7.58
C LYS A 7 14.11 -22.62 -6.86
N THR A 8 15.43 -22.64 -6.62
CA THR A 8 16.15 -21.53 -5.99
C THR A 8 16.41 -20.42 -7.00
N ILE A 9 15.55 -19.41 -7.01
CA ILE A 9 15.74 -18.21 -7.84
C ILE A 9 16.86 -17.35 -7.23
N LYS A 10 17.63 -16.65 -8.07
CA LYS A 10 18.71 -15.74 -7.63
C LYS A 10 18.38 -14.31 -8.04
N CYS A 11 18.64 -13.36 -7.14
CA CYS A 11 18.45 -11.93 -7.37
C CYS A 11 19.32 -11.44 -8.54
N LEU A 12 18.71 -10.93 -9.61
CA LEU A 12 19.38 -10.42 -10.82
C LEU A 12 20.27 -9.18 -10.59
N ILE A 13 20.20 -8.61 -9.38
CA ILE A 13 20.93 -7.41 -8.94
C ILE A 13 22.17 -7.77 -8.13
N CYS A 14 22.05 -8.70 -7.16
CA CYS A 14 23.11 -9.01 -6.19
C CYS A 14 23.41 -10.50 -5.97
N GLY A 15 22.75 -11.40 -6.71
CA GLY A 15 22.98 -12.85 -6.64
C GLY A 15 22.39 -13.58 -5.42
N ALA A 16 21.92 -12.85 -4.40
CA ALA A 16 21.29 -13.44 -3.21
C ALA A 16 20.08 -14.34 -3.56
N PRO A 17 19.84 -15.44 -2.84
CA PRO A 17 18.68 -16.31 -3.08
C PRO A 17 17.37 -15.56 -2.82
N VAL A 18 16.34 -15.86 -3.61
CA VAL A 18 14.99 -15.30 -3.48
C VAL A 18 13.93 -16.39 -3.67
N ASN A 19 12.83 -16.26 -2.93
CA ASN A 19 11.67 -17.15 -3.03
C ASN A 19 10.57 -16.62 -3.96
N HIS A 20 10.56 -15.30 -4.19
CA HIS A 20 9.54 -14.58 -4.94
C HIS A 20 10.15 -13.29 -5.54
N SER A 21 9.57 -12.81 -6.63
CA SER A 21 9.97 -11.56 -7.30
C SER A 21 9.48 -10.32 -6.55
N HIS A 22 10.03 -9.15 -6.91
CA HIS A 22 9.61 -7.84 -6.44
C HIS A 22 9.76 -6.80 -7.56
N LEU A 23 8.76 -5.93 -7.72
CA LEU A 23 8.69 -4.93 -8.82
C LEU A 23 8.81 -5.59 -10.21
N GLY A 24 8.10 -6.71 -10.43
CA GLY A 24 8.15 -7.49 -11.68
C GLY A 24 9.47 -8.24 -11.93
N ILE A 25 10.49 -8.06 -11.09
CA ILE A 25 11.85 -8.57 -11.31
C ILE A 25 12.19 -9.61 -10.25
N ASP A 26 12.92 -10.67 -10.64
CA ASP A 26 13.63 -11.57 -9.73
C ASP A 26 14.70 -10.82 -8.93
N SER A 27 14.27 -10.10 -7.89
CA SER A 27 15.09 -9.23 -7.06
C SER A 27 14.77 -9.46 -5.58
N CYS A 28 15.80 -9.44 -4.73
CA CYS A 28 15.60 -9.66 -3.30
C CYS A 28 14.96 -8.43 -2.64
N ARG A 29 14.25 -8.63 -1.53
CA ARG A 29 13.53 -7.57 -0.80
C ARG A 29 14.40 -6.34 -0.52
N ALA A 30 15.66 -6.57 -0.13
CA ALA A 30 16.63 -5.51 0.13
C ALA A 30 16.98 -4.68 -1.12
N CYS A 31 17.02 -5.29 -2.32
CA CYS A 31 17.26 -4.56 -3.57
C CYS A 31 16.03 -3.77 -4.02
N ALA A 32 14.83 -4.33 -3.92
CA ALA A 32 13.59 -3.61 -4.27
C ALA A 32 13.33 -2.41 -3.36
N VAL A 33 13.51 -2.56 -2.04
CA VAL A 33 13.40 -1.45 -1.07
C VAL A 33 14.49 -0.40 -1.30
N PHE A 34 15.72 -0.83 -1.59
CA PHE A 34 16.81 0.09 -1.96
C PHE A 34 16.48 0.90 -3.21
N TYR A 35 15.96 0.25 -4.27
CA TYR A 35 15.58 0.92 -5.51
C TYR A 35 14.50 1.97 -5.27
N LYS A 36 13.36 1.58 -4.66
CA LYS A 36 12.26 2.52 -4.37
C LYS A 36 12.75 3.74 -3.59
N ARG A 37 13.52 3.54 -2.50
CA ARG A 37 14.10 4.63 -1.70
C ARG A 37 15.12 5.52 -2.44
N THR A 38 15.61 5.09 -3.60
CA THR A 38 16.65 5.79 -4.36
C THR A 38 16.07 6.49 -5.59
N VAL A 39 14.97 6.00 -6.18
CA VAL A 39 14.27 6.69 -7.28
C VAL A 39 13.85 8.10 -6.86
N ASP A 40 13.32 8.24 -5.62
CA ASP A 40 12.85 9.52 -5.09
C ASP A 40 13.98 10.44 -4.57
N GLN A 41 15.26 10.02 -4.64
CA GLN A 41 16.39 10.82 -4.13
C GLN A 41 16.89 11.84 -5.15
N LYS A 42 16.79 13.13 -4.78
CA LYS A 42 17.34 14.26 -5.57
C LYS A 42 18.87 14.24 -5.74
N HIS A 43 19.59 13.47 -4.92
CA HIS A 43 21.06 13.42 -4.94
C HIS A 43 21.59 12.32 -5.87
N GLN A 44 22.41 12.69 -6.85
CA GLN A 44 23.00 11.73 -7.80
C GLN A 44 23.94 10.73 -7.11
N LEU A 45 23.84 9.44 -7.43
CA LEU A 45 24.76 8.43 -6.92
C LEU A 45 26.06 8.39 -7.74
N VAL A 46 27.19 8.41 -7.02
CA VAL A 46 28.56 8.35 -7.58
C VAL A 46 29.18 6.98 -7.29
N CYS A 47 29.89 6.41 -8.27
CA CYS A 47 30.66 5.19 -8.08
C CYS A 47 32.04 5.52 -7.53
N LYS A 48 32.30 5.15 -6.26
CA LYS A 48 33.60 5.37 -5.60
C LYS A 48 34.78 4.68 -6.30
N SER A 49 34.52 3.68 -7.14
CA SER A 49 35.54 2.92 -7.85
C SER A 49 35.87 3.46 -9.25
N GLY A 50 35.18 4.52 -9.73
CA GLY A 50 35.36 5.10 -11.08
C GLY A 50 34.86 4.23 -12.25
N THR A 51 34.98 2.91 -12.16
CA THR A 51 34.72 1.96 -13.26
C THR A 51 33.24 1.77 -13.62
N ASN A 52 32.30 2.29 -12.83
CA ASN A 52 30.84 2.12 -12.97
C ASN A 52 30.28 0.67 -13.11
N ASP A 53 31.13 -0.35 -13.16
CA ASP A 53 30.77 -1.78 -13.16
C ASP A 53 31.36 -2.52 -11.95
N CYS A 54 30.87 -2.21 -10.75
CA CYS A 54 31.28 -2.87 -9.52
C CYS A 54 30.80 -4.35 -9.40
N ARG A 55 30.03 -4.86 -10.37
CA ARG A 55 29.52 -6.25 -10.36
C ARG A 55 30.64 -7.26 -10.62
N LYS A 56 31.51 -7.01 -11.61
CA LYS A 56 32.66 -7.87 -11.92
C LYS A 56 33.62 -8.06 -10.75
N LYS A 57 33.67 -7.10 -9.81
CA LYS A 57 34.49 -7.12 -8.60
C LYS A 57 33.79 -7.74 -7.38
N GLY A 58 32.57 -8.28 -7.52
CA GLY A 58 31.75 -8.75 -6.39
C GLY A 58 31.16 -7.63 -5.50
N THR A 59 31.61 -6.38 -5.67
CA THR A 59 31.28 -5.22 -4.84
C THR A 59 29.98 -4.48 -5.20
N ILE A 60 29.07 -5.08 -5.97
CA ILE A 60 27.83 -4.38 -6.38
C ILE A 60 26.95 -3.96 -5.19
N ILE A 61 26.98 -4.71 -4.08
CA ILE A 61 26.18 -4.37 -2.88
C ILE A 61 26.72 -3.10 -2.19
N SER A 62 28.04 -2.91 -2.15
CA SER A 62 28.67 -1.73 -1.50
C SER A 62 28.64 -0.48 -2.38
N CYS A 63 28.64 -0.62 -3.71
CA CYS A 63 28.50 0.52 -4.61
C CYS A 63 27.03 0.86 -4.89
N ARG A 64 26.48 1.80 -4.11
CA ARG A 64 25.08 2.29 -4.26
C ARG A 64 24.75 2.65 -5.71
N LYS A 65 25.62 3.37 -6.43
CA LYS A 65 25.41 3.74 -7.84
C LYS A 65 25.21 2.49 -8.72
N CYS A 66 26.21 1.60 -8.78
CA CYS A 66 26.13 0.41 -9.62
C CYS A 66 24.97 -0.52 -9.26
N ARG A 67 24.56 -0.57 -7.97
CA ARG A 67 23.36 -1.29 -7.53
C ARG A 67 22.08 -0.68 -8.08
N PHE A 68 21.97 0.64 -8.06
CA PHE A 68 20.82 1.38 -8.58
C PHE A 68 20.75 1.27 -10.11
N ASP A 69 21.83 1.60 -10.81
CA ASP A 69 21.93 1.55 -12.28
C ASP A 69 21.63 0.13 -12.80
N ARG A 70 22.07 -0.92 -12.08
CA ARG A 70 21.72 -2.31 -12.40
C ARG A 70 20.23 -2.61 -12.21
N PHE A 71 19.60 -2.11 -11.15
CA PHE A 71 18.16 -2.30 -10.95
C PHE A 71 17.38 -1.57 -12.04
N LYS A 72 17.68 -0.29 -12.25
CA LYS A 72 17.06 0.57 -13.26
C LYS A 72 17.15 -0.05 -14.66
N SER A 73 18.35 -0.47 -15.09
CA SER A 73 18.55 -1.09 -16.41
C SER A 73 17.81 -2.41 -16.64
N ILE A 74 17.37 -3.12 -15.59
CA ILE A 74 16.50 -4.29 -15.72
C ILE A 74 15.02 -3.86 -15.71
N TYR A 75 14.66 -2.91 -14.85
CA TYR A 75 13.30 -2.36 -14.74
C TYR A 75 12.85 -1.69 -16.05
N ASP A 76 13.67 -0.78 -16.59
CA ASP A 76 13.39 -0.08 -17.84
C ASP A 76 13.23 -1.07 -19.02
N ARG A 77 13.99 -2.18 -19.01
CA ARG A 77 13.88 -3.25 -20.01
C ARG A 77 12.63 -4.11 -19.85
N ALA A 78 12.14 -4.32 -18.63
CA ALA A 78 10.91 -5.06 -18.38
C ALA A 78 9.69 -4.26 -18.84
N CYS A 79 9.62 -2.97 -18.49
CA CYS A 79 8.56 -2.08 -18.99
C CYS A 79 8.63 -1.87 -20.51
N ALA A 80 9.82 -1.91 -21.12
CA ALA A 80 9.95 -1.80 -22.57
C ALA A 80 9.36 -2.99 -23.35
N SER A 81 9.22 -4.19 -22.75
CA SER A 81 8.59 -5.34 -23.42
C SER A 81 7.07 -5.39 -23.29
N GLU A 82 6.45 -4.41 -22.62
CA GLU A 82 4.99 -4.26 -22.57
C GLU A 82 4.45 -3.40 -23.75
N ARG A 83 5.32 -2.96 -24.67
CA ARG A 83 4.89 -2.53 -26.01
C ARG A 83 4.56 -3.74 -26.89
N ILE A 84 3.49 -4.43 -26.53
CA ILE A 84 2.70 -5.18 -27.50
C ILE A 84 1.92 -4.12 -28.26
N GLU A 85 2.22 -3.93 -29.54
CA GLU A 85 1.34 -3.13 -30.40
C GLU A 85 -0.03 -3.83 -30.47
N PRO A 86 -1.15 -3.08 -30.47
CA PRO A 86 -2.47 -3.68 -30.47
C PRO A 86 -2.61 -4.56 -31.72
N ILE A 87 -2.80 -5.86 -31.50
CA ILE A 87 -3.01 -6.81 -32.59
C ILE A 87 -4.34 -6.44 -33.25
N GLN A 88 -4.27 -6.08 -34.53
CA GLN A 88 -5.43 -5.85 -35.36
C GLN A 88 -5.99 -7.21 -35.80
N ASP A 89 -6.96 -7.71 -35.02
CA ASP A 89 -7.83 -8.79 -35.44
C ASP A 89 -9.17 -8.16 -35.88
N ASP A 90 -9.25 -7.78 -37.16
CA ASP A 90 -10.51 -7.32 -37.78
C ASP A 90 -11.51 -8.49 -38.00
N ASP A 91 -12.80 -8.13 -38.11
CA ASP A 91 -13.99 -8.99 -38.32
C ASP A 91 -14.43 -9.91 -37.16
N VAL A 92 -15.69 -9.99 -36.68
CA VAL A 92 -16.99 -9.28 -36.84
C VAL A 92 -17.83 -9.74 -35.59
N LEU A 93 -18.75 -9.01 -34.94
CA LEU A 93 -19.59 -7.86 -35.30
C LEU A 93 -19.74 -6.83 -34.15
N SER A 94 -19.80 -5.56 -34.54
CA SER A 94 -20.42 -4.36 -33.94
C SER A 94 -21.73 -4.56 -33.12
N ASP A 95 -21.84 -3.86 -31.98
CA ASP A 95 -22.63 -2.61 -32.03
C ASP A 95 -21.88 -1.48 -31.30
N SER A 96 -21.90 -0.30 -31.92
CA SER A 96 -21.25 0.90 -31.38
C SER A 96 -22.25 1.70 -30.56
N GLU A 97 -21.78 2.70 -29.82
CA GLU A 97 -22.13 4.11 -30.06
C GLU A 97 -21.23 4.99 -29.18
N GLN A 98 -20.79 6.10 -29.75
CA GLN A 98 -19.90 7.06 -29.09
C GLN A 98 -20.61 7.80 -27.96
N CYS A 99 -19.87 8.37 -27.02
CA CYS A 99 -20.42 9.41 -26.13
C CYS A 99 -20.74 10.68 -26.95
N PRO A 100 -21.88 11.34 -26.67
CA PRO A 100 -21.87 12.80 -26.58
C PRO A 100 -22.48 13.35 -25.28
N ASP A 101 -21.77 14.32 -24.73
CA ASP A 101 -22.26 15.60 -24.16
C ASP A 101 -23.17 15.63 -22.91
N ASP A 102 -22.66 16.28 -21.86
CA ASP A 102 -23.40 16.80 -20.70
C ASP A 102 -24.44 17.86 -21.15
N PRO A 103 -25.68 17.82 -20.61
CA PRO A 103 -26.05 18.97 -19.78
C PRO A 103 -26.88 18.58 -18.53
N THR A 104 -26.19 18.46 -17.40
CA THR A 104 -26.50 19.12 -16.12
C THR A 104 -27.95 19.05 -15.60
N LYS A 105 -28.16 18.26 -14.52
CA LYS A 105 -28.66 18.82 -13.23
C LYS A 105 -28.65 17.82 -12.06
N ALA A 106 -27.69 18.03 -11.17
CA ALA A 106 -27.74 17.94 -9.71
C ALA A 106 -28.74 16.98 -9.02
N VAL A 107 -28.18 16.01 -8.29
CA VAL A 107 -28.15 16.12 -6.81
C VAL A 107 -26.79 15.65 -6.30
N ASP A 108 -26.12 16.48 -5.50
CA ASP A 108 -24.82 16.22 -4.89
C ASP A 108 -24.90 15.17 -3.77
N GLU A 109 -23.92 14.25 -3.72
CA GLU A 109 -23.40 13.73 -2.46
C GLU A 109 -21.95 13.20 -2.71
N PRO A 110 -20.92 13.77 -2.05
CA PRO A 110 -19.54 13.35 -2.29
C PRO A 110 -19.30 11.94 -1.76
N SER A 111 -18.96 11.00 -2.66
CA SER A 111 -18.52 9.65 -2.31
C SER A 111 -17.50 9.70 -1.16
N PRO A 112 -17.80 9.15 0.04
CA PRO A 112 -16.98 9.36 1.21
C PRO A 112 -15.65 8.61 1.06
N THR A 113 -14.61 9.37 0.73
CA THR A 113 -13.21 8.93 0.72
C THR A 113 -12.64 8.79 2.14
N PHE A 114 -13.49 8.88 3.15
CA PHE A 114 -13.20 8.67 4.55
C PHE A 114 -14.10 7.56 5.10
N ILE A 115 -13.55 6.71 5.95
CA ILE A 115 -14.30 5.59 6.56
C ILE A 115 -15.33 6.22 7.50
N ASP A 116 -16.61 6.17 7.13
CA ASP A 116 -17.67 6.65 8.03
C ASP A 116 -17.69 5.79 9.31
N HIS A 117 -17.71 6.48 10.44
CA HIS A 117 -17.70 5.90 11.78
C HIS A 117 -19.11 5.84 12.39
N ASN A 118 -20.13 6.36 11.71
CA ASN A 118 -21.52 6.35 12.19
C ASN A 118 -22.37 5.23 11.58
N ASN A 119 -22.16 4.82 10.32
CA ASN A 119 -22.99 3.80 9.68
C ASN A 119 -22.58 2.35 10.08
N TYR A 120 -22.94 1.95 11.30
CA TYR A 120 -22.52 0.70 11.94
C TYR A 120 -23.47 -0.50 11.72
N PHE A 121 -24.76 -0.29 11.46
CA PHE A 121 -25.77 -1.35 11.58
C PHE A 121 -26.06 -2.15 10.32
N ASP A 122 -25.76 -1.63 9.13
CA ASP A 122 -26.01 -2.33 7.87
C ASP A 122 -24.90 -3.32 7.55
N CYS A 123 -25.00 -4.50 8.18
CA CYS A 123 -24.20 -5.67 7.85
C CYS A 123 -24.70 -6.30 6.54
N VAL A 124 -24.70 -5.52 5.45
CA VAL A 124 -25.03 -6.00 4.10
C VAL A 124 -23.97 -7.02 3.69
N PRO A 125 -24.35 -8.21 3.20
CA PRO A 125 -23.42 -9.13 2.57
C PRO A 125 -22.86 -8.47 1.31
N SER A 126 -21.66 -7.89 1.42
CA SER A 126 -21.02 -7.22 0.29
C SER A 126 -20.73 -8.24 -0.81
N SER A 127 -21.45 -8.12 -1.93
CA SER A 127 -21.19 -8.86 -3.17
C SER A 127 -19.98 -8.31 -3.94
N SER A 128 -19.16 -7.46 -3.30
CA SER A 128 -18.05 -6.77 -3.95
C SER A 128 -16.98 -7.74 -4.45
N SER A 129 -16.27 -7.29 -5.48
CA SER A 129 -15.08 -7.96 -6.03
C SER A 129 -13.92 -8.07 -5.01
N THR A 130 -13.99 -7.39 -3.85
CA THR A 130 -12.89 -7.31 -2.87
C THR A 130 -13.33 -7.60 -1.42
N PRO A 131 -13.83 -8.81 -1.11
CA PRO A 131 -14.41 -9.15 0.20
C PRO A 131 -13.43 -9.06 1.38
N ILE A 132 -12.12 -9.14 1.12
CA ILE A 132 -11.07 -9.01 2.15
C ILE A 132 -10.94 -7.55 2.60
N ILE A 133 -11.01 -6.60 1.66
CA ILE A 133 -10.86 -5.17 1.95
C ILE A 133 -12.05 -4.66 2.75
N ASP A 134 -13.26 -5.13 2.42
CA ASP A 134 -14.48 -4.75 3.15
C ASP A 134 -14.46 -5.26 4.60
N ARG A 135 -13.99 -6.49 4.84
CA ARG A 135 -13.75 -7.01 6.19
C ARG A 135 -12.70 -6.19 6.97
N MET A 136 -11.64 -5.72 6.30
CA MET A 136 -10.65 -4.85 6.93
C MET A 136 -11.23 -3.49 7.33
N LYS A 137 -12.07 -2.87 6.47
CA LYS A 137 -12.79 -1.63 6.80
C LYS A 137 -13.72 -1.83 8.00
N GLN A 138 -14.53 -2.88 8.00
CA GLN A 138 -15.44 -3.22 9.11
C GLN A 138 -14.69 -3.39 10.44
N ALA A 139 -13.60 -4.16 10.44
CA ALA A 139 -12.77 -4.36 11.64
C ALA A 139 -12.13 -3.06 12.14
N TYR A 140 -11.67 -2.19 11.22
CA TYR A 140 -11.12 -0.88 11.58
C TYR A 140 -12.17 0.05 12.20
N SER A 141 -13.37 0.15 11.60
CA SER A 141 -14.48 0.94 12.16
C SER A 141 -14.88 0.47 13.56
N ALA A 142 -14.96 -0.85 13.79
CA ALA A 142 -15.26 -1.41 15.10
C ALA A 142 -14.20 -1.02 16.17
N LEU A 143 -12.91 -1.01 15.81
CA LEU A 143 -11.83 -0.57 16.71
C LEU A 143 -11.91 0.93 17.01
N CYS A 144 -12.26 1.77 16.03
CA CYS A 144 -12.49 3.20 16.24
C CYS A 144 -13.64 3.46 17.22
N ILE A 145 -14.74 2.71 17.11
CA ILE A 145 -15.89 2.81 18.03
C ILE A 145 -15.51 2.34 19.44
N ALA A 146 -14.86 1.18 19.58
CA ALA A 146 -14.43 0.67 20.88
C ALA A 146 -13.48 1.64 21.61
N ARG A 147 -12.55 2.26 20.88
CA ARG A 147 -11.69 3.33 21.39
C ARG A 147 -12.51 4.53 21.86
N LYS A 148 -13.40 5.07 21.02
CA LYS A 148 -14.24 6.25 21.35
C LYS A 148 -15.14 6.00 22.57
N ALA A 149 -15.72 4.80 22.69
CA ALA A 149 -16.51 4.41 23.85
C ALA A 149 -15.67 4.35 25.14
N SER A 150 -14.42 3.89 25.03
CA SER A 150 -13.47 3.87 26.16
C SER A 150 -13.06 5.28 26.60
N GLU A 151 -12.82 6.19 25.64
CA GLU A 151 -12.55 7.61 25.91
C GLU A 151 -13.73 8.29 26.61
N MET A 152 -14.96 8.11 26.10
CA MET A 152 -16.17 8.66 26.72
C MET A 152 -16.43 8.11 28.13
N SER A 153 -16.18 6.80 28.34
CA SER A 153 -16.31 6.17 29.67
C SER A 153 -15.30 6.77 30.65
N SER A 154 -14.04 6.93 30.22
CA SER A 154 -12.98 7.55 31.03
C SER A 154 -13.31 8.99 31.43
N LEU A 155 -13.90 9.78 30.52
CA LEU A 155 -14.36 11.14 30.83
C LEU A 155 -15.51 11.12 31.85
N ASN A 156 -16.51 10.26 31.68
CA ASN A 156 -17.60 10.11 32.64
C ASN A 156 -17.09 9.71 34.04
N ASP A 157 -16.12 8.80 34.12
CA ASP A 157 -15.50 8.43 35.39
C ASP A 157 -14.82 9.62 36.07
N THR A 158 -14.08 10.46 35.32
CA THR A 158 -13.46 11.67 35.89
C THR A 158 -14.50 12.67 36.40
N VAL A 159 -15.60 12.90 35.65
CA VAL A 159 -16.70 13.78 36.06
C VAL A 159 -17.40 13.26 37.32
N LEU A 160 -17.66 11.95 37.40
CA LEU A 160 -18.25 11.32 38.58
C LEU A 160 -17.31 11.38 39.80
N HIS A 161 -15.99 11.29 39.61
CA HIS A 161 -15.00 11.45 40.67
C HIS A 161 -14.94 12.88 41.20
N ASP A 162 -15.02 13.90 40.34
CA ASP A 162 -15.00 15.31 40.78
C ASP A 162 -16.34 15.75 41.38
N GLN A 163 -17.48 15.26 40.88
CA GLN A 163 -18.78 15.44 41.54
C GLN A 163 -18.78 14.88 42.97
N LYS A 164 -18.16 13.71 43.20
CA LYS A 164 -18.01 13.12 44.55
C LYS A 164 -17.07 13.89 45.48
N LYS A 165 -16.09 14.65 44.94
CA LYS A 165 -15.25 15.56 45.74
C LYS A 165 -16.03 16.82 46.12
N ASN A 166 -16.74 17.42 45.16
CA ASN A 166 -17.43 18.69 45.36
C ASN A 166 -18.71 18.54 46.21
N GLY A 167 -19.37 17.38 46.18
CA GLY A 167 -20.54 17.08 47.02
C GLY A 167 -20.26 16.82 48.51
N ARG A 168 -19.05 17.13 49.02
CA ARG A 168 -18.62 16.78 50.39
C ARG A 168 -18.37 17.97 51.33
N TYR A 169 -18.64 19.20 50.90
CA TYR A 169 -18.74 20.38 51.76
C TYR A 169 -20.21 20.76 51.96
N GLY A 170 -20.87 20.12 52.94
CA GLY A 170 -22.31 20.27 53.15
C GLY A 170 -22.87 19.58 54.39
N SER A 171 -22.14 19.58 55.52
CA SER A 171 -22.71 19.20 56.82
C SER A 171 -21.94 19.79 58.00
N HIS A 172 -22.70 20.43 58.90
CA HIS A 172 -22.40 20.84 60.29
C HIS A 172 -21.79 22.21 60.62
N SER A 173 -22.39 22.77 61.68
CA SER A 173 -22.15 24.02 62.41
C SER A 173 -22.74 25.25 61.71
N ILE A 174 -23.74 25.96 62.28
CA ILE A 174 -24.32 25.94 63.65
C ILE A 174 -25.84 25.78 63.56
#